data_AF-A0A7T1I7G5-F1
#
_entry.id   AF-A0A7T1I7G5-F1
#
_cell.length_a   1.000
_cell.length_b   1.000
_cell.length_c   1.000
_cell.angle_alpha   90.00
_cell.angle_beta   90.00
_cell.angle_gamma   90.00
#
_symmetry.space_group_name_H-M   'P 1'
#
loop_
_entity.id
_entity.type
_entity.pdbx_description
1 polymer ?
#
loop_
_entity_poly.entity_id
_entity_poly.type
_entity_poly.pdbx_seq_one_letter_code
_entity_poly.pdbx_strand_id
1 'polypeptide(L)'
;MAGERKGLTYEAIVRIALDKLATQTKDSRNIFWNAKPASMTIEPDFTIGQEANSPDAVILVTHSGSAKDSEKKFWRNLGELVEAKTRLLKSPLVYSIAFDSVIKEDLKQIQACAFDGQLVVGDHAYGSALLSFVSQFHNKLPKDKDDKVDAIKNIISDRDYSDILNAILRLSEHIADLLIGQNDDLQGAWELHKSHVAGRMPMAHDSLVRRGMLKAALLGEIPDHSKPMSKTATLIAQQLRLARKEDIATRSIVGSRLADKDLVWLSRSNLNAIDVARLVEKFGTQGFQRQLIKLRSVALLPEFLRYTQANRSKLITPEGMKAALQQLHKDPSDALSIQDGIPSPSTVWMYDFIAAVVKARSKRAQDFGYSTFAKSPDPKGRMIGNMDVGTWCSCFMNQYFNRSPNFSAPPAAIEHCASILAGALASGDPAELRGPIDEIREQYINKELEVGLLTHRGFDPVGSLIIEALEEAGLSHQLETCPGIFAERARCDGRISNQRSGSTTLLRTKNTLVNWQSAHDSHTNDKRKELCGRISAIRYSWNPVESRCTKKEGIDKFILVVDGTWCEADLQALAASGWDEIYYPDEVAILIKAIV
;
A
#
# COMPACT_ATOMS: atom_id res chain seq x y z
N MET A 1 10.28 7.83 1.52
CA MET A 1 11.08 8.88 2.17
C MET A 1 10.52 10.30 2.02
N ALA A 2 10.12 10.79 0.83
CA ALA A 2 9.62 12.18 0.72
C ALA A 2 8.39 12.47 1.61
N GLY A 3 7.42 11.54 1.67
CA GLY A 3 6.25 11.68 2.55
C GLY A 3 6.58 11.64 4.04
N GLU A 4 7.57 10.85 4.44
CA GLU A 4 8.04 10.77 5.83
C GLU A 4 8.66 12.08 6.28
N ARG A 5 9.54 12.67 5.44
CA ARG A 5 10.13 13.98 5.72
C ARG A 5 9.08 15.09 5.80
N LYS A 6 8.02 15.00 4.98
CA LYS A 6 6.86 15.91 5.05
C LYS A 6 6.11 15.74 6.37
N GLY A 7 5.86 14.49 6.80
CA GLY A 7 5.25 14.15 8.08
C GLY A 7 5.98 14.73 9.28
N LEU A 8 7.29 14.49 9.36
CA LEU A 8 8.14 15.03 10.43
C LEU A 8 8.15 16.57 10.46
N THR A 9 7.99 17.24 9.32
CA THR A 9 7.84 18.70 9.29
C THR A 9 6.50 19.16 9.86
N TYR A 10 5.41 18.41 9.62
CA TYR A 10 4.13 18.70 10.26
C TYR A 10 4.17 18.46 11.77
N GLU A 11 4.79 17.36 12.21
CA GLU A 11 5.04 17.10 13.62
C GLU A 11 5.86 18.25 14.26
N ALA A 12 6.93 18.72 13.61
CA ALA A 12 7.71 19.85 14.11
C ALA A 12 6.89 21.14 14.24
N ILE A 13 5.97 21.42 13.31
CA ILE A 13 5.06 22.57 13.40
C ILE A 13 4.12 22.40 14.60
N VAL A 14 3.55 21.21 14.81
CA VAL A 14 2.71 20.90 15.97
C VAL A 14 3.50 21.04 17.27
N ARG A 15 4.76 20.58 17.29
CA ARG A 15 5.65 20.74 18.45
C ARG A 15 5.84 22.21 18.81
N ILE A 16 6.10 23.07 17.82
CA ILE A 16 6.26 24.52 18.04
C ILE A 16 4.96 25.12 18.58
N ALA A 17 3.81 24.74 18.04
CA ALA A 17 2.51 25.19 18.53
C ALA A 17 2.26 24.76 19.98
N LEU A 18 2.56 23.50 20.33
CA LEU A 18 2.46 22.99 21.70
C LEU A 18 3.40 23.70 22.68
N ASP A 19 4.65 23.97 22.29
CA ASP A 19 5.61 24.74 23.10
C ASP A 19 5.09 26.16 23.40
N LYS A 20 4.47 26.81 22.39
CA LYS A 20 3.86 28.13 22.55
C LYS A 20 2.67 28.08 23.50
N LEU A 21 1.81 27.08 23.34
CA LEU A 21 0.66 26.86 24.22
C LEU A 21 1.09 26.66 25.68
N ALA A 22 2.07 25.78 25.93
CA ALA A 22 2.59 25.52 27.27
C ALA A 22 3.16 26.79 27.93
N THR A 23 3.88 27.61 27.17
CA THR A 23 4.42 28.90 27.63
C THR A 23 3.30 29.89 27.98
N GLN A 24 2.25 29.97 27.15
CA GLN A 24 1.14 30.91 27.35
C GLN A 24 0.25 30.54 28.54
N THR A 25 -0.01 29.24 28.70
CA THR A 25 -0.91 28.71 29.75
C THR A 25 -0.20 28.44 31.08
N LYS A 26 1.14 28.50 31.09
CA LYS A 26 1.97 28.04 32.22
C LYS A 26 1.67 26.60 32.62
N ASP A 27 1.35 25.78 31.63
CA ASP A 27 1.10 24.35 31.82
C ASP A 27 2.40 23.66 32.24
N SER A 28 2.36 22.97 33.39
CA SER A 28 3.52 22.25 33.94
C SER A 28 3.68 20.84 33.34
N ARG A 29 2.76 20.39 32.49
CA ARG A 29 2.87 19.10 31.81
C ARG A 29 3.99 19.12 30.79
N ASN A 30 4.71 18.01 30.70
CA ASN A 30 5.75 17.79 29.71
C ASN A 30 5.15 17.34 28.38
N ILE A 31 5.74 17.80 27.28
CA ILE A 31 5.43 17.32 25.93
C ILE A 31 6.56 16.39 25.52
N PHE A 32 6.26 15.11 25.32
CA PHE A 32 7.20 14.12 24.81
C PHE A 32 6.89 13.84 23.34
N TRP A 33 7.91 13.94 22.47
CA TRP A 33 7.78 13.66 21.03
C TRP A 33 8.31 12.26 20.75
N ASN A 34 7.47 11.38 20.18
CA ASN A 34 7.86 10.02 19.82
C ASN A 34 8.41 9.19 20.99
N ALA A 35 7.93 9.45 22.21
CA ALA A 35 8.26 8.66 23.38
C ALA A 35 7.23 7.55 23.56
N LYS A 36 7.62 6.31 23.27
CA LYS A 36 6.72 5.14 23.39
C LYS A 36 6.48 4.77 24.87
N PRO A 37 5.23 4.84 25.37
CA PRO A 37 4.91 4.35 26.71
C PRO A 37 5.21 2.85 26.84
N ALA A 38 5.68 2.40 28.00
CA ALA A 38 6.15 1.03 28.21
C ALA A 38 5.08 -0.05 27.97
N SER A 39 3.80 0.26 28.21
CA SER A 39 2.69 -0.67 27.98
C SER A 39 2.14 -0.64 26.55
N MET A 40 2.61 0.27 25.70
CA MET A 40 2.22 0.37 24.30
C MET A 40 3.28 -0.28 23.38
N THR A 41 2.80 -0.87 22.30
CA THR A 41 3.62 -1.42 21.21
C THR A 41 3.84 -0.40 20.09
N ILE A 42 2.95 0.60 19.98
CA ILE A 42 3.03 1.70 19.02
C ILE A 42 3.60 2.95 19.69
N GLU A 43 4.57 3.57 19.01
CA GLU A 43 5.08 4.91 19.34
C GLU A 43 4.09 5.98 18.87
N PRO A 44 3.52 6.79 19.78
CA PRO A 44 2.66 7.93 19.43
C PRO A 44 3.50 9.15 19.01
N ASP A 45 2.94 10.02 18.17
CA ASP A 45 3.64 11.24 17.74
C ASP A 45 3.91 12.17 18.93
N PHE A 46 2.89 12.48 19.75
CA PHE A 46 3.08 13.25 20.98
C PHE A 46 2.30 12.67 22.15
N THR A 47 2.92 12.72 23.32
CA THR A 47 2.23 12.52 24.62
C THR A 47 2.41 13.74 25.49
N ILE A 48 1.35 14.13 26.19
CA ILE A 48 1.33 15.26 27.12
C ILE A 48 0.98 14.75 28.51
N GLY A 49 1.82 15.03 29.50
CA GLY A 49 1.60 14.62 30.89
C GLY A 49 2.84 14.84 31.75
N GLN A 50 2.80 14.43 33.01
CA GLN A 50 3.99 14.49 33.87
C GLN A 50 5.08 13.53 33.39
N GLU A 51 4.68 12.33 32.96
CA GLU A 51 5.56 11.26 32.49
C GLU A 51 5.03 10.65 31.19
N ALA A 52 5.94 10.21 30.31
CA ALA A 52 5.57 9.54 29.06
C ALA A 52 4.77 8.24 29.28
N ASN A 53 4.98 7.53 30.41
CA ASN A 53 4.29 6.27 30.71
C ASN A 53 2.88 6.45 31.29
N SER A 54 2.51 7.68 31.69
CA SER A 54 1.19 8.00 32.23
C SER A 54 0.70 9.33 31.65
N PRO A 55 0.49 9.42 30.33
CA PRO A 55 0.10 10.66 29.70
C PRO A 55 -1.35 11.02 30.06
N ASP A 56 -1.65 12.31 30.12
CA ASP A 56 -3.01 12.83 30.19
C ASP A 56 -3.64 12.93 28.80
N ALA A 57 -2.81 13.22 27.79
CA ALA A 57 -3.24 13.28 26.40
C ALA A 57 -2.22 12.66 25.43
N VAL A 58 -2.73 12.14 24.32
CA VAL A 58 -1.97 11.64 23.16
C VAL A 58 -2.45 12.39 21.92
N ILE A 59 -1.51 12.89 21.11
CA ILE A 59 -1.83 13.58 19.86
C ILE A 59 -1.21 12.82 18.70
N LEU A 60 -2.04 12.51 17.70
CA LEU A 60 -1.64 11.88 16.45
C LEU A 60 -1.65 12.93 15.34
N VAL A 61 -0.55 13.04 14.60
CA VAL A 61 -0.37 13.97 13.49
C VAL A 61 -0.40 13.22 12.18
N THR A 62 -1.38 13.51 11.34
CA THR A 62 -1.55 12.83 10.06
C THR A 62 -1.55 13.79 8.87
N HIS A 63 -1.08 13.29 7.75
CA HIS A 63 -1.15 13.95 6.45
C HIS A 63 -1.33 12.87 5.39
N SER A 64 -2.00 13.14 4.27
CA SER A 64 -2.10 12.16 3.19
C SER A 64 -2.02 12.83 1.83
N GLY A 65 -1.12 12.36 0.97
CA GLY A 65 -1.03 12.83 -0.41
C GLY A 65 -2.06 12.19 -1.36
N SER A 66 -2.85 11.21 -0.89
CA SER A 66 -3.86 10.55 -1.71
C SER A 66 -5.03 10.00 -0.88
N ALA A 67 -6.19 9.84 -1.52
CA ALA A 67 -7.37 9.24 -0.88
C ALA A 67 -7.17 7.76 -0.51
N LYS A 68 -6.28 7.04 -1.20
CA LYS A 68 -5.96 5.65 -0.89
C LYS A 68 -5.07 5.54 0.34
N ASP A 69 -4.11 6.46 0.47
CA ASP A 69 -3.22 6.48 1.63
C ASP A 69 -3.92 7.00 2.88
N SER A 70 -4.95 7.85 2.75
CA SER A 70 -5.72 8.31 3.90
C SER A 70 -6.51 7.18 4.56
N GLU A 71 -7.00 6.21 3.79
CA GLU A 71 -7.66 5.01 4.35
C GLU A 71 -6.69 4.12 5.13
N LYS A 72 -5.46 3.94 4.65
CA LYS A 72 -4.43 3.19 5.39
C LYS A 72 -4.06 3.91 6.69
N LYS A 73 -3.83 5.22 6.62
CA LYS A 73 -3.49 6.04 7.79
C LYS A 73 -4.63 6.09 8.79
N PHE A 74 -5.88 6.15 8.32
CA PHE A 74 -7.06 6.06 9.17
C PHE A 74 -7.02 4.83 10.07
N TRP A 75 -6.81 3.64 9.49
CA TRP A 75 -6.76 2.40 10.27
C TRP A 75 -5.56 2.32 11.21
N ARG A 76 -4.40 2.87 10.81
CA ARG A 76 -3.23 2.95 11.69
C ARG A 76 -3.52 3.82 12.90
N ASN A 77 -4.02 5.04 12.69
CA ASN A 77 -4.38 5.98 13.74
C ASN A 77 -5.43 5.38 14.69
N LEU A 78 -6.38 4.62 14.15
CA LEU A 78 -7.36 3.91 14.97
C LEU A 78 -6.72 2.81 15.82
N GLY A 79 -5.72 2.11 15.31
CA GLY A 79 -4.92 1.17 16.09
C GLY A 79 -4.20 1.85 17.25
N GLU A 80 -3.60 3.02 17.03
CA GLU A 80 -2.90 3.77 18.09
C GLU A 80 -3.89 4.34 19.12
N LEU A 81 -5.06 4.82 18.67
CA LEU A 81 -6.16 5.26 19.54
C LEU A 81 -6.59 4.14 20.48
N VAL A 82 -6.90 2.97 19.95
CA VAL A 82 -7.36 1.84 20.77
C VAL A 82 -6.26 1.42 21.74
N GLU A 83 -5.01 1.36 21.28
CA GLU A 83 -3.91 0.98 22.15
C GLU A 83 -3.72 1.98 23.30
N ALA A 84 -3.74 3.28 23.02
CA ALA A 84 -3.66 4.32 24.05
C ALA A 84 -4.81 4.20 25.06
N LYS A 85 -6.06 4.02 24.58
CA LYS A 85 -7.25 3.90 25.45
C LYS A 85 -7.26 2.63 26.30
N THR A 86 -6.60 1.56 25.86
CA THR A 86 -6.76 0.22 26.46
C THR A 86 -5.54 -0.31 27.19
N ARG A 87 -4.32 0.08 26.80
CA ARG A 87 -3.06 -0.41 27.40
C ARG A 87 -2.49 0.45 28.50
N LEU A 88 -2.81 1.73 28.51
CA LEU A 88 -2.33 2.64 29.54
C LEU A 88 -3.16 2.46 30.82
N LEU A 89 -2.49 2.54 31.97
CA LEU A 89 -3.11 2.35 33.29
C LEU A 89 -4.29 3.33 33.48
N LYS A 90 -4.04 4.61 33.19
CA LYS A 90 -5.05 5.64 33.04
C LYS A 90 -5.30 5.84 31.55
N SER A 91 -6.56 5.81 31.14
CA SER A 91 -6.93 6.09 29.73
C SER A 91 -6.72 7.57 29.44
N PRO A 92 -5.80 7.96 28.55
CA PRO A 92 -5.61 9.36 28.19
C PRO A 92 -6.75 9.85 27.29
N LEU A 93 -6.81 11.16 27.10
CA LEU A 93 -7.52 11.77 25.97
C LEU A 93 -6.65 11.59 24.71
N VAL A 94 -7.27 11.32 23.56
CA VAL A 94 -6.57 11.01 22.32
C VAL A 94 -7.15 11.88 21.20
N TYR A 95 -6.28 12.66 20.58
CA TYR A 95 -6.63 13.67 19.60
C TYR A 95 -5.97 13.40 18.25
N SER A 96 -6.63 13.80 17.18
CA SER A 96 -6.08 13.72 15.81
C SER A 96 -5.94 15.10 15.19
N ILE A 97 -4.73 15.45 14.76
CA ILE A 97 -4.45 16.65 13.96
C ILE A 97 -4.12 16.22 12.53
N ALA A 98 -4.95 16.63 11.58
CA ALA A 98 -4.81 16.30 10.17
C ALA A 98 -4.44 17.55 9.35
N PHE A 99 -3.34 17.50 8.61
CA PHE A 99 -2.91 18.64 7.78
C PHE A 99 -3.50 18.66 6.36
N ASP A 100 -3.60 17.51 5.71
CA ASP A 100 -3.88 17.47 4.26
C ASP A 100 -5.39 17.36 3.94
N SER A 101 -5.83 18.00 2.86
CA SER A 101 -7.25 18.04 2.45
C SER A 101 -7.72 16.79 1.74
N VAL A 102 -6.81 15.88 1.35
CA VAL A 102 -7.14 14.64 0.63
C VAL A 102 -7.52 13.50 1.60
N ILE A 103 -8.36 13.80 2.60
CA ILE A 103 -9.01 12.80 3.46
C ILE A 103 -10.44 12.65 2.95
N LYS A 104 -10.87 11.40 2.72
CA LYS A 104 -12.26 11.14 2.33
C LYS A 104 -13.19 11.68 3.43
N GLU A 105 -14.23 12.41 3.06
CA GLU A 105 -15.11 13.06 4.04
C GLU A 105 -15.72 12.08 5.05
N ASP A 106 -16.17 10.91 4.61
CA ASP A 106 -16.66 9.90 5.55
C ASP A 106 -15.61 9.48 6.58
N LEU A 107 -14.33 9.41 6.20
CA LEU A 107 -13.26 9.05 7.14
C LEU A 107 -12.99 10.18 8.14
N LYS A 108 -13.11 11.45 7.72
CA LYS A 108 -13.05 12.59 8.66
C LYS A 108 -14.15 12.46 9.71
N GLN A 109 -15.38 12.22 9.27
CA GLN A 109 -16.54 12.07 10.15
C GLN A 109 -16.40 10.88 11.10
N ILE A 110 -15.88 9.75 10.63
CA ILE A 110 -15.62 8.59 11.50
C ILE A 110 -14.54 8.92 12.54
N GLN A 111 -13.47 9.64 12.16
CA GLN A 111 -12.45 10.08 13.12
C GLN A 111 -13.03 11.04 14.16
N ALA A 112 -13.85 12.01 13.75
CA ALA A 112 -14.52 12.92 14.67
C ALA A 112 -15.42 12.19 15.70
N CYS A 113 -15.98 11.03 15.33
CA CYS A 113 -16.74 10.18 16.25
C CYS A 113 -15.87 9.25 17.11
N ALA A 114 -14.64 8.93 16.68
CA ALA A 114 -13.77 7.95 17.35
C ALA A 114 -12.83 8.59 18.38
N PHE A 115 -12.29 9.77 18.08
CA PHE A 115 -11.32 10.48 18.91
C PHE A 115 -12.02 11.40 19.93
N ASP A 116 -11.29 11.83 20.96
CA ASP A 116 -11.78 12.85 21.91
C ASP A 116 -11.86 14.24 21.27
N GLY A 117 -11.13 14.43 20.18
CA GLY A 117 -11.25 15.59 19.31
C GLY A 117 -10.45 15.43 18.03
N GLN A 118 -10.83 16.19 17.02
CA GLN A 118 -10.14 16.23 15.73
C GLN A 118 -9.96 17.69 15.27
N LEU A 119 -8.75 17.99 14.79
CA LEU A 119 -8.43 19.26 14.13
C LEU A 119 -8.00 19.00 12.69
N VAL A 120 -8.77 19.48 11.71
CA VAL A 120 -8.41 19.41 10.29
C VAL A 120 -7.84 20.76 9.87
N VAL A 121 -6.52 20.91 9.93
CA VAL A 121 -5.81 22.17 9.70
C VAL A 121 -6.15 22.76 8.33
N GLY A 122 -6.28 21.90 7.30
CA GLY A 122 -6.64 22.33 5.94
C GLY A 122 -8.02 22.97 5.80
N ASP A 123 -8.92 22.77 6.77
CA ASP A 123 -10.28 23.35 6.77
C ASP A 123 -10.30 24.76 7.40
N HIS A 124 -9.17 25.22 7.98
CA HIS A 124 -9.04 26.55 8.56
C HIS A 124 -8.30 27.53 7.62
N ALA A 125 -8.60 28.82 7.75
CA ALA A 125 -8.02 29.88 6.91
C ALA A 125 -6.48 29.92 6.93
N TYR A 126 -5.85 29.61 8.07
CA TYR A 126 -4.39 29.57 8.21
C TYR A 126 -3.76 28.28 7.66
N GLY A 127 -4.55 27.25 7.37
CA GLY A 127 -4.06 25.93 6.96
C GLY A 127 -3.32 25.96 5.63
N SER A 128 -3.83 26.73 4.66
CA SER A 128 -3.20 26.87 3.33
C SER A 128 -1.77 27.42 3.43
N ALA A 129 -1.52 28.37 4.34
CA ALA A 129 -0.19 28.94 4.58
C ALA A 129 0.78 27.88 5.11
N LEU A 130 0.37 27.09 6.11
CA LEU A 130 1.19 26.00 6.66
C LEU A 130 1.46 24.90 5.62
N LEU A 131 0.46 24.53 4.82
CA LEU A 131 0.61 23.54 3.75
C LEU A 131 1.58 24.00 2.65
N SER A 132 1.50 25.27 2.26
CA SER A 132 2.42 25.89 1.31
C SER A 132 3.85 25.92 1.85
N PHE A 133 4.01 26.35 3.10
CA PHE A 133 5.30 26.36 3.79
C PHE A 133 5.97 24.99 3.80
N VAL A 134 5.24 23.94 4.22
CA VAL A 134 5.80 22.58 4.23
C VAL A 134 6.17 22.12 2.82
N SER A 135 5.34 22.40 1.82
CA SER A 135 5.62 22.04 0.42
C SER A 135 6.91 22.70 -0.09
N GLN A 136 7.16 23.96 0.26
CA GLN A 136 8.34 24.71 -0.13
C GLN A 136 9.62 24.29 0.63
N PHE A 137 9.52 23.99 1.94
CA PHE A 137 10.69 23.86 2.81
C PHE A 137 11.03 22.45 3.25
N HIS A 138 10.13 21.46 3.20
CA HIS A 138 10.42 20.13 3.78
C HIS A 138 11.70 19.49 3.25
N ASN A 139 12.06 19.72 1.98
CA ASN A 139 13.29 19.19 1.38
C ASN A 139 14.57 19.95 1.73
N LYS A 140 14.46 21.15 2.32
CA LYS A 140 15.56 22.00 2.74
C LYS A 140 15.85 21.89 4.25
N LEU A 141 14.86 21.47 5.05
CA LEU A 141 14.99 21.34 6.49
C LEU A 141 15.85 20.13 6.91
N PRO A 142 16.52 20.16 8.07
CA PRO A 142 17.27 19.03 8.62
C PRO A 142 16.45 17.72 8.68
N LYS A 143 17.15 16.58 8.70
CA LYS A 143 16.53 15.25 8.87
C LYS A 143 16.20 14.98 10.34
N ASP A 144 17.08 15.40 11.25
CA ASP A 144 16.88 15.29 12.68
C ASP A 144 15.66 16.10 13.14
N LYS A 145 14.97 15.62 14.17
CA LYS A 145 13.69 16.16 14.64
C LYS A 145 13.88 17.50 15.36
N ASP A 146 14.88 17.59 16.24
CA ASP A 146 15.11 18.77 17.06
C ASP A 146 15.75 19.88 16.21
N ASP A 147 16.74 19.54 15.39
CA ASP A 147 17.34 20.49 14.43
C ASP A 147 16.28 21.07 13.48
N LYS A 148 15.26 20.27 13.12
CA LYS A 148 14.16 20.71 12.26
C LYS A 148 13.26 21.71 12.98
N VAL A 149 12.96 21.51 14.26
CA VAL A 149 12.21 22.49 15.07
C VAL A 149 12.98 23.81 15.14
N ASP A 150 14.28 23.77 15.42
CA ASP A 150 15.11 24.97 15.50
C ASP A 150 15.24 25.68 14.15
N ALA A 151 15.41 24.94 13.06
CA ALA A 151 15.42 25.50 11.72
C ALA A 151 14.09 26.20 11.38
N ILE A 152 12.94 25.61 11.73
CA ILE A 152 11.64 26.26 11.51
C ILE A 152 11.51 27.51 12.38
N LYS A 153 11.88 27.45 13.68
CA LYS A 153 11.89 28.61 14.59
C LYS A 153 12.73 29.76 14.04
N ASN A 154 13.90 29.46 13.46
CA ASN A 154 14.76 30.46 12.84
C ASN A 154 14.10 31.10 11.60
N ILE A 155 13.49 30.29 10.73
CA ILE A 155 12.80 30.80 9.52
C ILE A 155 11.64 31.72 9.89
N ILE A 156 10.79 31.32 10.84
CA ILE A 156 9.61 32.11 11.22
C ILE A 156 9.93 33.33 12.09
N SER A 157 11.18 33.47 12.53
CA SER A 157 11.65 34.68 13.24
C SER A 157 11.99 35.82 12.28
N ASP A 158 12.16 35.51 10.99
CA ASP A 158 12.32 36.51 9.93
C ASP A 158 10.96 37.17 9.63
N ARG A 159 10.97 38.50 9.43
CA ARG A 159 9.77 39.31 9.18
C ARG A 159 9.04 38.87 7.92
N ASP A 160 9.77 38.36 6.94
CA ASP A 160 9.23 37.86 5.68
C ASP A 160 8.32 36.63 5.85
N TYR A 161 8.37 35.97 7.03
CA TYR A 161 7.54 34.80 7.36
C TYR A 161 6.56 35.06 8.52
N SER A 162 6.23 36.33 8.79
CA SER A 162 5.28 36.73 9.83
C SER A 162 3.89 36.07 9.67
N ASP A 163 3.42 35.85 8.44
CA ASP A 163 2.18 35.12 8.17
C ASP A 163 2.23 33.66 8.64
N ILE A 164 3.39 33.00 8.50
CA ILE A 164 3.59 31.62 8.97
C ILE A 164 3.62 31.59 10.50
N LEU A 165 4.30 32.54 11.13
CA LEU A 165 4.27 32.68 12.59
C LEU A 165 2.83 32.87 13.10
N ASN A 166 2.06 33.77 12.47
CA ASN A 166 0.65 33.98 12.79
C ASN A 166 -0.18 32.69 12.60
N ALA A 167 0.06 31.94 11.52
CA ALA A 167 -0.59 30.66 11.29
C ALA A 167 -0.28 29.61 12.39
N ILE A 168 0.96 29.57 12.88
CA ILE A 168 1.37 28.70 14.01
C ILE A 168 0.70 29.14 15.32
N LEU A 169 0.56 30.44 15.57
CA LEU A 169 -0.14 30.94 16.75
C LEU A 169 -1.64 30.58 16.71
N ARG A 170 -2.30 30.70 15.55
CA ARG A 170 -3.68 30.23 15.37
C ARG A 170 -3.82 28.72 15.55
N LEU A 171 -2.85 27.95 15.04
CA LEU A 171 -2.80 26.51 15.30
C LEU A 171 -2.68 26.22 16.80
N SER A 172 -1.85 26.96 17.54
CA SER A 172 -1.71 26.84 19.00
C SER A 172 -3.03 27.11 19.73
N GLU A 173 -3.78 28.14 19.32
CA GLU A 173 -5.12 28.45 19.87
C GLU A 173 -6.10 27.29 19.65
N HIS A 174 -6.20 26.77 18.42
CA HIS A 174 -7.09 25.64 18.13
C HIS A 174 -6.65 24.33 18.79
N ILE A 175 -5.34 24.12 19.02
CA ILE A 175 -4.87 22.99 19.82
C ILE A 175 -5.30 23.16 21.28
N ALA A 176 -5.33 24.37 21.82
CA ALA A 176 -5.86 24.62 23.16
C ALA A 176 -7.33 24.20 23.26
N ASP A 177 -8.16 24.63 22.30
CA ASP A 177 -9.57 24.26 22.22
C ASP A 177 -9.75 22.74 22.05
N LEU A 178 -8.91 22.12 21.21
CA LEU A 178 -8.89 20.68 21.00
C LEU A 178 -8.63 19.91 22.30
N LEU A 179 -7.66 20.36 23.12
CA LEU A 179 -7.26 19.69 24.36
C LEU A 179 -8.31 19.75 25.49
N ILE A 180 -9.39 20.51 25.30
CA ILE A 180 -10.55 20.59 26.22
C ILE A 180 -11.60 19.53 25.85
N GLY A 181 -11.63 19.07 24.60
CA GLY A 181 -12.62 18.13 24.09
C GLY A 181 -12.52 16.74 24.74
N GLN A 182 -13.66 16.13 25.01
CA GLN A 182 -13.76 14.74 25.50
C GLN A 182 -14.90 14.03 24.80
N ASN A 183 -14.70 12.76 24.46
CA ASN A 183 -15.71 11.92 23.84
C ASN A 183 -16.02 10.71 24.72
N ASP A 184 -17.13 10.80 25.45
CA ASP A 184 -17.56 9.77 26.40
C ASP A 184 -18.40 8.66 25.76
N ASP A 185 -18.91 8.86 24.54
CA ASP A 185 -19.81 7.92 23.86
C ASP A 185 -19.22 6.51 23.75
N LEU A 186 -17.89 6.42 23.64
CA LEU A 186 -17.16 5.17 23.38
C LEU A 186 -16.53 4.57 24.64
N GLN A 187 -16.79 5.12 25.82
CA GLN A 187 -16.20 4.63 27.07
C GLN A 187 -16.49 3.13 27.31
N GLY A 188 -17.73 2.70 27.04
CA GLY A 188 -18.10 1.28 27.13
C GLY A 188 -17.35 0.39 26.13
N ALA A 189 -16.96 0.91 24.96
CA ALA A 189 -16.14 0.15 24.00
C ALA A 189 -14.71 -0.07 24.54
N TRP A 190 -14.13 0.95 25.21
CA TRP A 190 -12.81 0.84 25.82
C TRP A 190 -12.78 -0.15 26.98
N GLU A 191 -13.85 -0.20 27.79
CA GLU A 191 -14.02 -1.19 28.86
C GLU A 191 -14.16 -2.62 28.32
N LEU A 192 -14.92 -2.79 27.24
CA LEU A 192 -15.02 -4.08 26.55
C LEU A 192 -13.67 -4.52 25.98
N HIS A 193 -12.88 -3.61 25.39
CA HIS A 193 -11.52 -3.94 24.95
C HIS A 193 -10.57 -4.29 26.10
N LYS A 194 -10.61 -3.55 27.21
CA LYS A 194 -9.77 -3.83 28.39
C LYS A 194 -10.07 -5.19 29.03
N SER A 195 -11.34 -5.62 28.99
CA SER A 195 -11.76 -6.92 29.52
C SER A 195 -11.54 -8.08 28.55
N HIS A 196 -11.11 -7.81 27.32
CA HIS A 196 -10.81 -8.86 26.35
C HIS A 196 -9.55 -9.63 26.76
N VAL A 197 -9.68 -10.96 26.81
CA VAL A 197 -8.55 -11.86 27.00
C VAL A 197 -7.86 -12.05 25.67
N ALA A 198 -6.55 -11.79 25.62
CA ALA A 198 -5.75 -11.95 24.41
C ALA A 198 -5.94 -13.35 23.80
N GLY A 199 -6.09 -13.39 22.48
CA GLY A 199 -6.27 -14.64 21.75
C GLY A 199 -5.03 -15.52 21.69
N ARG A 200 -5.18 -16.67 21.02
CA ARG A 200 -4.10 -17.62 20.77
C ARG A 200 -3.31 -17.20 19.54
N MET A 201 -1.98 -17.32 19.61
CA MET A 201 -1.09 -17.07 18.49
C MET A 201 -0.10 -18.23 18.31
N PRO A 202 0.35 -18.51 17.08
CA PRO A 202 1.40 -19.48 16.81
C PRO A 202 2.77 -18.88 17.13
N MET A 203 3.80 -19.72 17.15
CA MET A 203 5.18 -19.22 17.18
C MET A 203 5.50 -18.49 15.87
N ALA A 204 6.10 -17.32 15.97
CA ALA A 204 6.47 -16.54 14.80
C ALA A 204 7.48 -17.28 13.90
N HIS A 205 7.15 -17.36 12.62
CA HIS A 205 8.03 -17.83 11.57
C HIS A 205 7.69 -17.15 10.23
N ASP A 206 8.62 -17.25 9.28
CA ASP A 206 8.39 -16.73 7.93
C ASP A 206 7.46 -17.66 7.16
N SER A 207 6.38 -17.10 6.63
CA SER A 207 5.57 -17.71 5.57
C SER A 207 5.75 -16.92 4.29
N LEU A 208 6.01 -17.58 3.16
CA LEU A 208 6.22 -16.92 1.87
C LEU A 208 5.19 -17.36 0.84
N VAL A 209 3.96 -17.65 1.28
CA VAL A 209 2.91 -18.24 0.44
C VAL A 209 2.48 -17.30 -0.66
N ARG A 210 2.14 -16.03 -0.34
CA ARG A 210 1.71 -15.09 -1.39
C ARG A 210 2.77 -14.94 -2.46
N ARG A 211 4.01 -14.65 -2.06
CA ARG A 211 5.11 -14.42 -3.01
C ARG A 211 5.47 -15.70 -3.77
N GLY A 212 5.63 -16.81 -3.05
CA GLY A 212 5.95 -18.11 -3.61
C GLY A 212 4.90 -18.58 -4.62
N MET A 213 3.61 -18.49 -4.29
CA MET A 213 2.54 -18.94 -5.20
C MET A 213 2.39 -18.04 -6.42
N LEU A 214 2.57 -16.72 -6.27
CA LEU A 214 2.55 -15.81 -7.43
C LEU A 214 3.74 -16.07 -8.37
N LYS A 215 4.92 -16.37 -7.83
CA LYS A 215 6.08 -16.81 -8.63
C LYS A 215 5.87 -18.21 -9.22
N ALA A 216 5.23 -19.13 -8.50
CA ALA A 216 4.90 -20.46 -9.02
C ALA A 216 3.88 -20.35 -10.16
N ALA A 217 2.91 -19.42 -10.08
CA ALA A 217 1.97 -19.13 -11.15
C ALA A 217 2.68 -18.64 -12.43
N LEU A 218 3.79 -17.91 -12.30
CA LEU A 218 4.64 -17.55 -13.44
C LEU A 218 5.19 -18.80 -14.15
N LEU A 219 5.60 -19.81 -13.37
CA LEU A 219 6.12 -21.10 -13.84
C LEU A 219 5.03 -22.10 -14.21
N GLY A 220 3.77 -21.87 -13.81
CA GLY A 220 2.65 -22.79 -14.01
C GLY A 220 2.58 -23.93 -12.99
N GLU A 221 3.60 -24.16 -12.18
CA GLU A 221 3.65 -25.20 -11.15
C GLU A 221 4.62 -24.82 -10.02
N ILE A 222 4.56 -25.55 -8.90
CA ILE A 222 5.54 -25.46 -7.82
C ILE A 222 6.73 -26.38 -8.16
N PRO A 223 7.96 -25.87 -8.34
CA PRO A 223 9.10 -26.73 -8.64
C PRO A 223 9.48 -27.58 -7.43
N ASP A 224 9.68 -28.90 -7.63
CA ASP A 224 10.22 -29.79 -6.59
C ASP A 224 11.69 -29.45 -6.30
N HIS A 225 11.97 -28.87 -5.13
CA HIS A 225 13.32 -28.47 -4.75
C HIS A 225 14.30 -29.62 -4.53
N SER A 226 13.79 -30.84 -4.30
CA SER A 226 14.60 -32.03 -4.09
C SER A 226 15.15 -32.60 -5.41
N LYS A 227 14.58 -32.17 -6.54
CA LYS A 227 14.94 -32.61 -7.89
C LYS A 227 15.62 -31.47 -8.66
N PRO A 228 16.54 -31.79 -9.59
CA PRO A 228 16.98 -30.80 -10.57
C PRO A 228 15.76 -30.25 -11.33
N MET A 229 15.68 -28.93 -11.54
CA MET A 229 14.56 -28.33 -12.26
C MET A 229 14.40 -28.84 -13.70
N SER A 230 15.47 -29.39 -14.30
CA SER A 230 15.43 -30.05 -15.60
C SER A 230 14.72 -31.42 -15.58
N LYS A 231 14.45 -31.96 -14.39
CA LYS A 231 13.73 -33.23 -14.16
C LYS A 231 12.33 -33.00 -13.56
N THR A 232 11.98 -31.77 -13.21
CA THR A 232 10.59 -31.42 -12.88
C THR A 232 9.80 -31.55 -14.17
N ALA A 233 8.89 -32.52 -14.23
CA ALA A 233 8.34 -33.09 -15.46
C ALA A 233 7.57 -32.08 -16.35
N THR A 234 7.27 -30.90 -15.84
CA THR A 234 6.38 -29.92 -16.47
C THR A 234 7.09 -28.60 -16.83
N LEU A 235 8.30 -28.35 -16.32
CA LEU A 235 9.10 -27.18 -16.68
C LEU A 235 9.68 -27.32 -18.09
N ILE A 236 8.97 -26.78 -19.08
CA ILE A 236 9.46 -26.71 -20.46
C ILE A 236 10.81 -25.97 -20.46
N ALA A 237 11.75 -26.37 -21.34
CA ALA A 237 13.09 -25.77 -21.42
C ALA A 237 13.09 -24.23 -21.46
N GLN A 238 12.01 -23.61 -21.96
CA GLN A 238 11.80 -22.16 -21.97
C GLN A 238 11.54 -21.58 -20.57
N GLN A 239 10.72 -22.23 -19.74
CA GLN A 239 10.48 -21.81 -18.35
C GLN A 239 11.76 -21.94 -17.52
N LEU A 240 12.61 -22.94 -17.82
CA LEU A 240 13.93 -23.04 -17.20
C LEU A 240 14.88 -21.91 -17.64
N ARG A 241 14.81 -21.48 -18.91
CA ARG A 241 15.56 -20.30 -19.40
C ARG A 241 15.07 -19.02 -18.74
N LEU A 242 13.75 -18.83 -18.64
CA LEU A 242 13.16 -17.71 -17.90
C LEU A 242 13.61 -17.75 -16.45
N ALA A 243 13.41 -18.87 -15.75
CA ALA A 243 13.81 -19.02 -14.35
C ALA A 243 15.30 -18.72 -14.12
N ARG A 244 16.20 -19.10 -15.04
CA ARG A 244 17.62 -18.72 -14.95
C ARG A 244 17.87 -17.24 -15.18
N LYS A 245 17.14 -16.62 -16.11
CA LYS A 245 17.27 -15.18 -16.41
C LYS A 245 16.72 -14.30 -15.28
N GLU A 246 15.75 -14.81 -14.53
CA GLU A 246 15.10 -14.11 -13.42
C GLU A 246 15.70 -14.46 -12.06
N ASP A 247 16.88 -15.11 -12.03
CA ASP A 247 17.54 -15.61 -10.82
C ASP A 247 16.68 -16.53 -9.93
N ILE A 248 15.58 -17.04 -10.49
CA ILE A 248 14.75 -18.07 -9.87
C ILE A 248 15.52 -19.39 -9.79
N ALA A 249 16.36 -19.67 -10.77
CA ALA A 249 17.14 -20.89 -10.87
C ALA A 249 18.63 -20.60 -11.15
N THR A 250 19.52 -21.25 -10.42
CA THR A 250 20.97 -21.20 -10.67
C THR A 250 21.46 -22.45 -11.40
N ARG A 251 22.64 -22.36 -12.03
CA ARG A 251 23.32 -23.54 -12.59
C ARG A 251 24.01 -24.33 -11.46
N SER A 252 23.95 -25.65 -11.54
CA SER A 252 24.62 -26.60 -10.66
C SER A 252 25.21 -27.74 -11.49
N ILE A 253 26.05 -28.57 -10.88
CA ILE A 253 26.69 -29.73 -11.53
C ILE A 253 25.64 -30.71 -12.09
N VAL A 254 24.51 -30.87 -11.39
CA VAL A 254 23.43 -31.82 -11.74
C VAL A 254 22.31 -31.18 -12.58
N GLY A 255 22.51 -29.99 -13.12
CA GLY A 255 21.52 -29.24 -13.88
C GLY A 255 21.17 -27.91 -13.23
N SER A 256 19.91 -27.48 -13.28
CA SER A 256 19.48 -26.25 -12.61
C SER A 256 18.85 -26.52 -11.25
N ARG A 257 19.16 -25.67 -10.28
CA ARG A 257 18.59 -25.72 -8.93
C ARG A 257 17.79 -24.45 -8.67
N LEU A 258 16.67 -24.59 -7.97
CA LEU A 258 15.88 -23.48 -7.48
C LEU A 258 16.70 -22.64 -6.49
N ALA A 259 16.77 -21.33 -6.71
CA ALA A 259 17.53 -20.37 -5.92
C ALA A 259 16.66 -19.30 -5.26
N ASP A 260 15.48 -19.02 -5.81
CA ASP A 260 14.54 -18.06 -5.23
C ASP A 260 14.04 -18.51 -3.85
N LYS A 261 14.27 -17.68 -2.83
CA LYS A 261 13.92 -18.00 -1.45
C LYS A 261 12.42 -18.28 -1.25
N ASP A 262 11.54 -17.57 -1.97
CA ASP A 262 10.10 -17.69 -1.79
C ASP A 262 9.61 -19.03 -2.37
N LEU A 263 10.12 -19.43 -3.53
CA LEU A 263 9.83 -20.74 -4.13
C LEU A 263 10.51 -21.90 -3.39
N VAL A 264 11.74 -21.72 -2.88
CA VAL A 264 12.41 -22.73 -2.05
C VAL A 264 11.62 -22.98 -0.76
N TRP A 265 11.08 -21.93 -0.14
CA TRP A 265 10.21 -22.08 1.01
C TRP A 265 8.92 -22.84 0.64
N LEU A 266 8.22 -22.41 -0.42
CA LEU A 266 6.95 -23.01 -0.84
C LEU A 266 7.08 -24.50 -1.21
N SER A 267 8.16 -24.86 -1.88
CA SER A 267 8.45 -26.25 -2.28
C SER A 267 8.85 -27.17 -1.11
N ARG A 268 9.16 -26.60 0.05
CA ARG A 268 9.51 -27.31 1.29
C ARG A 268 8.37 -27.37 2.30
N SER A 269 7.37 -26.48 2.18
CA SER A 269 6.22 -26.50 3.06
C SER A 269 5.26 -27.65 2.72
N ASN A 270 4.29 -27.88 3.59
CA ASN A 270 3.20 -28.83 3.34
C ASN A 270 2.25 -28.40 2.21
N LEU A 271 2.46 -27.20 1.64
CA LEU A 271 1.70 -26.64 0.52
C LEU A 271 2.30 -27.01 -0.84
N ASN A 272 3.40 -27.78 -0.89
CA ASN A 272 4.10 -28.13 -2.13
C ASN A 272 3.28 -28.99 -3.11
N ALA A 273 2.22 -29.65 -2.64
CA ALA A 273 1.32 -30.47 -3.44
C ALA A 273 0.17 -29.66 -4.09
N ILE A 274 0.07 -28.36 -3.82
CA ILE A 274 -1.00 -27.52 -4.34
C ILE A 274 -0.82 -27.29 -5.85
N ASP A 275 -1.90 -27.55 -6.58
CA ASP A 275 -2.01 -27.22 -7.99
C ASP A 275 -2.26 -25.70 -8.16
N VAL A 276 -1.16 -24.95 -8.32
CA VAL A 276 -1.19 -23.51 -8.52
C VAL A 276 -1.90 -23.13 -9.81
N ALA A 277 -1.80 -23.94 -10.88
CA ALA A 277 -2.49 -23.67 -12.14
C ALA A 277 -4.00 -23.71 -11.95
N ARG A 278 -4.50 -24.73 -11.25
CA ARG A 278 -5.93 -24.88 -10.91
C ARG A 278 -6.44 -23.73 -10.03
N LEU A 279 -5.67 -23.31 -9.02
CA LEU A 279 -6.04 -22.15 -8.19
C LEU A 279 -6.12 -20.86 -9.01
N VAL A 280 -5.16 -20.65 -9.90
CA VAL A 280 -5.09 -19.47 -10.76
C VAL A 280 -6.20 -19.48 -11.83
N GLU A 281 -6.57 -20.66 -12.34
CA GLU A 281 -7.73 -20.83 -13.22
C GLU A 281 -9.05 -20.52 -12.49
N LYS A 282 -9.21 -21.04 -11.28
CA LYS A 282 -10.43 -20.89 -10.47
C LYS A 282 -10.63 -19.47 -9.93
N PHE A 283 -9.57 -18.85 -9.41
CA PHE A 283 -9.66 -17.58 -8.66
C PHE A 283 -8.97 -16.40 -9.34
N GLY A 284 -8.14 -16.65 -10.36
CA GLY A 284 -7.43 -15.59 -11.07
C GLY A 284 -8.30 -14.86 -12.08
N THR A 285 -8.37 -13.53 -12.00
CA THR A 285 -9.07 -12.73 -13.00
C THR A 285 -8.33 -12.68 -14.34
N GLN A 286 -9.04 -12.33 -15.41
CA GLN A 286 -8.41 -12.10 -16.72
C GLN A 286 -7.29 -11.06 -16.66
N GLY A 287 -7.42 -10.03 -15.81
CA GLY A 287 -6.35 -9.04 -15.60
C GLY A 287 -5.07 -9.66 -15.04
N PHE A 288 -5.22 -10.60 -14.10
CA PHE A 288 -4.08 -11.32 -13.51
C PHE A 288 -3.39 -12.20 -14.56
N GLN A 289 -4.17 -12.92 -15.37
CA GLN A 289 -3.64 -13.73 -16.48
C GLN A 289 -2.85 -12.89 -17.49
N ARG A 290 -3.34 -11.69 -17.84
CA ARG A 290 -2.61 -10.75 -18.69
C ARG A 290 -1.30 -10.29 -18.06
N GLN A 291 -1.28 -10.04 -16.74
CA GLN A 291 -0.05 -9.69 -16.03
C GLN A 291 0.97 -10.84 -16.03
N LEU A 292 0.53 -12.09 -15.88
CA LEU A 292 1.39 -13.27 -16.02
C LEU A 292 1.98 -13.37 -17.42
N ILE A 293 1.18 -13.22 -18.47
CA ILE A 293 1.65 -13.21 -19.86
C ILE A 293 2.68 -12.11 -20.09
N LYS A 294 2.40 -10.91 -19.56
CA LYS A 294 3.31 -9.76 -19.65
C LYS A 294 4.67 -10.07 -19.00
N LEU A 295 4.68 -10.67 -17.80
CA LEU A 295 5.91 -11.09 -17.16
C LEU A 295 6.65 -12.20 -17.91
N ARG A 296 5.94 -13.18 -18.46
CA ARG A 296 6.57 -14.22 -19.29
C ARG A 296 7.22 -13.62 -20.55
N SER A 297 6.67 -12.50 -21.06
CA SER A 297 7.26 -11.77 -22.19
C SER A 297 8.55 -11.01 -21.85
N VAL A 298 8.95 -10.90 -20.57
CA VAL A 298 10.27 -10.35 -20.15
C VAL A 298 11.43 -11.08 -20.82
N ALA A 299 11.25 -12.37 -21.13
CA ALA A 299 12.24 -13.14 -21.89
C ALA A 299 12.58 -12.52 -23.26
N LEU A 300 11.70 -11.66 -23.81
CA LEU A 300 11.84 -10.92 -25.06
C LEU A 300 12.52 -9.56 -24.90
N LEU A 301 12.94 -9.14 -23.70
CA LEU A 301 13.69 -7.88 -23.51
C LEU A 301 14.91 -7.74 -24.45
N PRO A 302 15.72 -8.79 -24.71
CA PRO A 302 16.80 -8.70 -25.69
C PRO A 302 16.29 -8.40 -27.11
N GLU A 303 15.13 -8.92 -27.49
CA GLU A 303 14.50 -8.65 -28.79
C GLU A 303 13.94 -7.23 -28.85
N PHE A 304 13.34 -6.73 -27.76
CA PHE A 304 12.88 -5.34 -27.66
C PHE A 304 14.06 -4.37 -27.82
N LEU A 305 15.19 -4.69 -27.19
CA LEU A 305 16.41 -3.92 -27.30
C LEU A 305 16.97 -3.96 -28.72
N ARG A 306 17.10 -5.16 -29.30
CA ARG A 306 17.58 -5.35 -30.68
C ARG A 306 16.74 -4.56 -31.67
N TYR A 307 15.41 -4.64 -31.57
CA TYR A 307 14.50 -3.87 -32.42
C TYR A 307 14.69 -2.36 -32.23
N THR A 308 14.74 -1.89 -30.98
CA THR A 308 14.88 -0.46 -30.67
C THR A 308 16.20 0.09 -31.18
N GLN A 309 17.30 -0.66 -31.03
CA GLN A 309 18.62 -0.28 -31.57
C GLN A 309 18.61 -0.22 -33.10
N ALA A 310 18.09 -1.25 -33.76
CA ALA A 310 18.04 -1.33 -35.22
C ALA A 310 17.19 -0.21 -35.85
N ASN A 311 16.15 0.24 -35.14
CA ASN A 311 15.22 1.26 -35.64
C ASN A 311 15.38 2.62 -34.95
N ARG A 312 16.45 2.85 -34.18
CA ARG A 312 16.59 4.04 -33.33
C ARG A 312 16.43 5.34 -34.11
N SER A 313 17.04 5.45 -35.28
CA SER A 313 16.97 6.66 -36.13
C SER A 313 15.54 7.05 -36.51
N LYS A 314 14.66 6.05 -36.67
CA LYS A 314 13.22 6.27 -36.90
C LYS A 314 12.48 6.52 -35.60
N LEU A 315 12.77 5.76 -34.54
CA LEU A 315 12.05 5.84 -33.27
C LEU A 315 12.28 7.15 -32.50
N ILE A 316 13.38 7.87 -32.75
CA ILE A 316 13.60 9.19 -32.15
C ILE A 316 12.81 10.32 -32.83
N THR A 317 12.07 10.03 -33.91
CA THR A 317 11.14 11.00 -34.51
C THR A 317 9.71 10.70 -34.04
N PRO A 318 8.87 11.73 -33.80
CA PRO A 318 7.47 11.52 -33.44
C PRO A 318 6.71 10.66 -34.47
N GLU A 319 6.99 10.83 -35.76
CA GLU A 319 6.34 10.10 -36.85
C GLU A 319 6.72 8.62 -36.84
N GLY A 320 8.03 8.31 -36.67
CA GLY A 320 8.50 6.93 -36.63
C GLY A 320 8.04 6.22 -35.36
N MET A 321 8.03 6.90 -34.21
CA MET A 321 7.45 6.37 -32.97
C MET A 321 5.95 6.12 -33.12
N LYS A 322 5.19 7.05 -33.72
CA LYS A 322 3.74 6.88 -33.98
C LYS A 322 3.47 5.65 -34.84
N ALA A 323 4.21 5.49 -35.93
CA ALA A 323 4.07 4.32 -36.81
C ALA A 323 4.35 3.01 -36.06
N ALA A 324 5.42 2.96 -35.27
CA ALA A 324 5.75 1.79 -34.45
C ALA A 324 4.66 1.47 -33.42
N LEU A 325 4.13 2.49 -32.71
CA LEU A 325 3.04 2.29 -31.74
C LEU A 325 1.76 1.76 -32.41
N GLN A 326 1.45 2.18 -33.63
CA GLN A 326 0.29 1.71 -34.37
C GLN A 326 0.49 0.28 -34.90
N GLN A 327 1.68 -0.03 -35.40
CA GLN A 327 2.05 -1.39 -35.82
C GLN A 327 1.92 -2.36 -34.65
N LEU A 328 2.55 -2.03 -33.52
CA LEU A 328 2.53 -2.87 -32.31
C LEU A 328 1.13 -2.97 -31.66
N HIS A 329 0.25 -1.99 -31.87
CA HIS A 329 -1.14 -2.09 -31.42
C HIS A 329 -1.93 -3.11 -32.26
N LYS A 330 -1.64 -3.21 -33.57
CA LYS A 330 -2.23 -4.22 -34.44
C LYS A 330 -1.68 -5.60 -34.11
N ASP A 331 -0.36 -5.76 -34.11
CA ASP A 331 0.33 -6.98 -33.72
C ASP A 331 1.65 -6.65 -33.00
N PRO A 332 1.73 -6.88 -31.67
CA PRO A 332 2.93 -6.62 -30.89
C PRO A 332 4.08 -7.59 -31.19
N SER A 333 3.81 -8.70 -31.89
CA SER A 333 4.79 -9.72 -32.27
C SER A 333 5.49 -9.41 -33.58
N ASP A 334 4.87 -8.62 -34.45
CA ASP A 334 5.32 -8.35 -35.83
C ASP A 334 6.75 -7.79 -35.91
N ALA A 335 7.17 -7.09 -34.85
CA ALA A 335 8.50 -6.51 -34.71
C ALA A 335 9.58 -7.47 -34.18
N LEU A 336 9.22 -8.70 -33.81
CA LEU A 336 10.02 -9.55 -32.92
C LEU A 336 10.26 -10.94 -33.48
N SER A 337 11.45 -11.48 -33.20
CA SER A 337 11.76 -12.88 -33.44
C SER A 337 11.48 -13.67 -32.16
N ILE A 338 10.24 -14.14 -32.01
CA ILE A 338 9.78 -14.85 -30.81
C ILE A 338 10.19 -16.32 -30.92
N GLN A 339 10.97 -16.79 -29.94
CA GLN A 339 11.32 -18.20 -29.85
C GLN A 339 10.09 -19.02 -29.45
N ASP A 340 10.04 -20.28 -29.90
CA ASP A 340 8.97 -21.21 -29.52
C ASP A 340 8.69 -21.17 -28.02
N GLY A 341 7.41 -21.20 -27.67
CA GLY A 341 6.85 -21.26 -26.31
C GLY A 341 7.14 -20.06 -25.38
N ILE A 342 7.79 -19.00 -25.87
CA ILE A 342 7.68 -17.69 -25.23
C ILE A 342 6.35 -17.06 -25.69
N PRO A 343 5.45 -16.67 -24.78
CA PRO A 343 4.19 -16.08 -25.20
C PRO A 343 4.45 -14.73 -25.89
N SER A 344 3.74 -14.50 -26.98
CA SER A 344 3.70 -13.19 -27.63
C SER A 344 3.30 -12.10 -26.63
N PRO A 345 3.93 -10.91 -26.68
CA PRO A 345 3.51 -9.81 -25.83
C PRO A 345 2.02 -9.52 -26.06
N SER A 346 1.26 -9.34 -24.99
CA SER A 346 -0.16 -8.98 -25.11
C SER A 346 -0.37 -7.46 -25.20
N THR A 347 0.67 -6.66 -24.99
CA THR A 347 0.63 -5.20 -24.89
C THR A 347 1.54 -4.53 -25.93
N VAL A 348 1.34 -3.23 -26.13
CA VAL A 348 2.25 -2.36 -26.91
C VAL A 348 3.54 -2.16 -26.09
N TRP A 349 4.43 -3.15 -26.16
CA TRP A 349 5.62 -3.26 -25.29
C TRP A 349 6.57 -2.06 -25.38
N MET A 350 6.57 -1.33 -26.49
CA MET A 350 7.44 -0.16 -26.72
C MET A 350 7.32 0.90 -25.63
N TYR A 351 6.10 1.16 -25.13
CA TYR A 351 5.89 2.10 -24.04
C TYR A 351 6.60 1.64 -22.75
N ASP A 352 6.36 0.38 -22.35
CA ASP A 352 6.93 -0.17 -21.13
C ASP A 352 8.46 -0.28 -21.22
N PHE A 353 8.99 -0.62 -22.40
CA PHE A 353 10.42 -0.70 -22.66
C PHE A 353 11.11 0.67 -22.57
N ILE A 354 10.60 1.70 -23.26
CA ILE A 354 11.17 3.06 -23.19
C ILE A 354 11.08 3.60 -21.76
N ALA A 355 9.97 3.36 -21.07
CA ALA A 355 9.83 3.75 -19.66
C ALA A 355 10.91 3.09 -18.78
N ALA A 356 11.23 1.81 -19.00
CA ALA A 356 12.30 1.13 -18.28
C ALA A 356 13.68 1.70 -18.62
N VAL A 357 13.97 2.02 -19.89
CA VAL A 357 15.21 2.67 -20.32
C VAL A 357 15.41 4.02 -19.61
N VAL A 358 14.36 4.87 -19.59
CA VAL A 358 14.44 6.18 -18.92
C VAL A 358 14.70 6.04 -17.43
N LYS A 359 14.04 5.09 -16.76
CA LYS A 359 14.21 4.85 -15.32
C LYS A 359 15.57 4.28 -14.96
N ALA A 360 16.11 3.38 -15.79
CA ALA A 360 17.46 2.87 -15.62
C ALA A 360 18.48 4.02 -15.68
N ARG A 361 18.37 4.86 -16.71
CA ARG A 361 19.23 6.04 -16.88
C ARG A 361 19.15 7.03 -15.71
N SER A 362 17.94 7.35 -15.24
CA SER A 362 17.77 8.31 -14.15
C SER A 362 17.96 7.71 -12.75
N LYS A 363 18.10 6.38 -12.66
CA LYS A 363 18.16 5.61 -11.40
C LYS A 363 16.98 5.90 -10.48
N ARG A 364 15.82 6.22 -11.05
CA ARG A 364 14.60 6.61 -10.34
C ARG A 364 13.42 5.76 -10.80
N ALA A 365 12.89 4.94 -9.90
CA ALA A 365 11.77 4.05 -10.18
C ALA A 365 10.47 4.78 -10.63
N GLN A 366 10.30 6.07 -10.27
CA GLN A 366 9.09 6.86 -10.51
C GLN A 366 9.25 7.97 -11.58
N ASP A 367 10.38 8.03 -12.29
CA ASP A 367 10.69 9.18 -13.16
C ASP A 367 9.82 9.25 -14.42
N PHE A 368 9.36 8.09 -14.91
CA PHE A 368 8.58 7.98 -16.14
C PHE A 368 7.33 7.11 -15.96
N GLY A 369 6.16 7.64 -16.32
CA GLY A 369 4.87 6.96 -16.21
C GLY A 369 3.75 7.76 -16.89
N TYR A 370 2.49 7.35 -16.70
CA TYR A 370 1.35 8.03 -17.33
C TYR A 370 1.23 9.51 -16.95
N SER A 371 1.58 9.88 -15.72
CA SER A 371 1.61 11.28 -15.27
C SER A 371 2.60 12.14 -16.03
N THR A 372 3.60 11.55 -16.70
CA THR A 372 4.53 12.29 -17.55
C THR A 372 3.79 12.94 -18.72
N PHE A 373 2.75 12.29 -19.26
CA PHE A 373 1.93 12.88 -20.32
C PHE A 373 1.21 14.15 -19.85
N ALA A 374 0.63 14.15 -18.64
CA ALA A 374 -0.02 15.34 -18.08
C ALA A 374 0.96 16.48 -17.77
N LYS A 375 2.23 16.18 -17.47
CA LYS A 375 3.27 17.17 -17.18
C LYS A 375 3.90 17.79 -18.43
N SER A 376 3.68 17.19 -19.59
CA SER A 376 4.24 17.63 -20.87
C SER A 376 3.10 18.23 -21.70
N PRO A 377 2.87 19.55 -21.65
CA PRO A 377 1.77 20.16 -22.40
C PRO A 377 1.91 19.89 -23.90
N ASP A 378 0.80 19.63 -24.57
CA ASP A 378 0.80 19.47 -26.03
C ASP A 378 1.23 20.81 -26.66
N PRO A 379 2.31 20.86 -27.45
CA PRO A 379 2.82 22.12 -28.02
C PRO A 379 1.81 22.78 -28.98
N LYS A 380 0.82 22.02 -29.46
CA LYS A 380 -0.27 22.52 -30.30
C LYS A 380 -1.50 22.98 -29.50
N GLY A 381 -1.47 22.87 -28.16
CA GLY A 381 -2.57 23.24 -27.27
C GLY A 381 -3.87 22.49 -27.55
N ARG A 382 -3.82 21.27 -28.09
CA ARG A 382 -5.03 20.53 -28.48
C ARG A 382 -5.77 19.99 -27.24
N MET A 383 -7.07 19.81 -27.42
CA MET A 383 -7.99 19.24 -26.43
C MET A 383 -8.63 17.96 -26.98
N ILE A 384 -8.95 17.01 -26.10
CA ILE A 384 -9.81 15.84 -26.39
C ILE A 384 -11.02 15.93 -25.48
N GLY A 385 -12.17 16.27 -26.06
CA GLY A 385 -13.32 16.73 -25.28
C GLY A 385 -12.96 18.00 -24.52
N ASN A 386 -13.13 17.98 -23.19
CA ASN A 386 -12.83 19.12 -22.31
C ASN A 386 -11.48 19.00 -21.59
N MET A 387 -10.67 18.01 -21.92
CA MET A 387 -9.35 17.79 -21.29
C MET A 387 -8.24 18.16 -22.28
N ASP A 388 -7.16 18.74 -21.78
CA ASP A 388 -5.94 18.85 -22.58
C ASP A 388 -5.43 17.44 -22.92
N VAL A 389 -4.79 17.30 -24.08
CA VAL A 389 -4.34 15.99 -24.58
C VAL A 389 -3.42 15.29 -23.57
N GLY A 390 -2.57 16.01 -22.84
CA GLY A 390 -1.64 15.43 -21.87
C GLY A 390 -2.39 14.78 -20.69
N THR A 391 -3.33 15.51 -20.10
CA THR A 391 -4.22 15.01 -19.05
C THR A 391 -5.05 13.84 -19.55
N TRP A 392 -5.65 13.95 -20.73
CA TRP A 392 -6.40 12.86 -21.34
C TRP A 392 -5.53 11.60 -21.51
N CYS A 393 -4.31 11.75 -22.03
CA CYS A 393 -3.37 10.65 -22.20
C CYS A 393 -3.01 9.99 -20.85
N SER A 394 -2.79 10.79 -19.81
CA SER A 394 -2.50 10.27 -18.46
C SER A 394 -3.65 9.43 -17.90
N CYS A 395 -4.91 9.71 -18.29
CA CYS A 395 -6.08 9.00 -17.80
C CYS A 395 -6.43 7.74 -18.60
N PHE A 396 -6.22 7.74 -19.93
CA PHE A 396 -6.83 6.74 -20.81
C PHE A 396 -5.85 5.92 -21.65
N MET A 397 -4.60 6.36 -21.85
CA MET A 397 -3.67 5.65 -22.75
C MET A 397 -3.22 4.28 -22.24
N ASN A 398 -3.45 3.97 -20.96
CA ASN A 398 -3.26 2.63 -20.45
C ASN A 398 -4.13 1.60 -21.20
N GLN A 399 -5.33 1.98 -21.64
CA GLN A 399 -6.22 1.09 -22.41
C GLN A 399 -5.65 0.81 -23.81
N TYR A 400 -5.05 1.81 -24.46
CA TYR A 400 -4.36 1.65 -25.74
C TYR A 400 -3.15 0.72 -25.61
N PHE A 401 -2.26 0.99 -24.65
CA PHE A 401 -1.06 0.16 -24.49
C PHE A 401 -1.41 -1.27 -24.06
N ASN A 402 -2.50 -1.47 -23.33
CA ASN A 402 -3.01 -2.80 -22.98
C ASN A 402 -3.89 -3.44 -24.07
N ARG A 403 -4.03 -2.82 -25.25
CA ARG A 403 -4.84 -3.29 -26.38
C ARG A 403 -6.26 -3.69 -25.95
N SER A 404 -6.90 -2.85 -25.13
CA SER A 404 -8.29 -3.07 -24.73
C SER A 404 -9.18 -3.13 -25.98
N PRO A 405 -9.97 -4.19 -26.19
CA PRO A 405 -10.64 -4.46 -27.48
C PRO A 405 -11.64 -3.38 -27.90
N ASN A 406 -12.19 -2.65 -26.92
CA ASN A 406 -13.19 -1.61 -27.14
C ASN A 406 -12.59 -0.19 -27.06
N PHE A 407 -11.26 -0.06 -27.06
CA PHE A 407 -10.60 1.23 -26.93
C PHE A 407 -9.93 1.65 -28.23
N SER A 408 -10.33 2.80 -28.76
CA SER A 408 -9.67 3.45 -29.88
C SER A 408 -9.12 4.80 -29.43
N ALA A 409 -7.80 4.92 -29.36
CA ALA A 409 -7.16 6.19 -28.98
C ALA A 409 -7.36 7.24 -30.08
N PRO A 410 -7.76 8.48 -29.74
CA PRO A 410 -7.79 9.58 -30.68
C PRO A 410 -6.41 9.81 -31.33
N PRO A 411 -6.33 10.14 -32.64
CA PRO A 411 -5.06 10.36 -33.31
C PRO A 411 -4.14 11.38 -32.62
N ALA A 412 -4.72 12.45 -32.05
CA ALA A 412 -3.99 13.46 -31.30
C ALA A 412 -3.31 12.90 -30.05
N ALA A 413 -3.94 11.95 -29.34
CA ALA A 413 -3.36 11.29 -28.18
C ALA A 413 -2.17 10.40 -28.57
N ILE A 414 -2.30 9.64 -29.66
CA ILE A 414 -1.22 8.78 -30.17
C ILE A 414 -0.02 9.65 -30.60
N GLU A 415 -0.27 10.73 -31.32
CA GLU A 415 0.78 11.70 -31.72
C GLU A 415 1.50 12.31 -30.52
N HIS A 416 0.75 12.70 -29.50
CA HIS A 416 1.29 13.29 -28.29
C HIS A 416 2.17 12.29 -27.53
N CYS A 417 1.68 11.07 -27.29
CA CYS A 417 2.46 10.00 -26.68
C CYS A 417 3.70 9.66 -27.49
N ALA A 418 3.58 9.60 -28.83
CA ALA A 418 4.71 9.31 -29.71
C ALA A 418 5.79 10.39 -29.61
N SER A 419 5.41 11.67 -29.58
CA SER A 419 6.35 12.79 -29.39
C SER A 419 7.12 12.68 -28.07
N ILE A 420 6.41 12.41 -26.96
CA ILE A 420 7.02 12.28 -25.63
C ILE A 420 7.97 11.08 -25.56
N LEU A 421 7.57 9.93 -26.10
CA LEU A 421 8.41 8.72 -26.11
C LEU A 421 9.63 8.88 -27.02
N ALA A 422 9.45 9.50 -28.19
CA ALA A 422 10.54 9.81 -29.11
C ALA A 422 11.55 10.76 -28.48
N GLY A 423 11.09 11.85 -27.84
CA GLY A 423 11.93 12.78 -27.11
C GLY A 423 12.67 12.14 -25.93
N ALA A 424 11.97 11.29 -25.17
CA ALA A 424 12.57 10.53 -24.08
C ALA A 424 13.71 9.61 -24.58
N LEU A 425 13.50 8.89 -25.68
CA LEU A 425 14.52 8.04 -26.31
C LEU A 425 15.67 8.86 -26.94
N ALA A 426 15.36 9.99 -27.56
CA ALA A 426 16.33 10.88 -28.20
C ALA A 426 17.30 11.51 -27.19
N SER A 427 16.81 11.82 -25.97
CA SER A 427 17.58 12.47 -24.91
C SER A 427 18.71 11.59 -24.32
N GLY A 428 18.74 10.29 -24.62
CA GLY A 428 19.76 9.36 -24.11
C GLY A 428 20.88 9.10 -25.10
N ASP A 429 22.09 8.85 -24.59
CA ASP A 429 23.24 8.46 -25.43
C ASP A 429 22.92 7.13 -26.12
N PRO A 430 23.05 7.02 -27.46
CA PRO A 430 22.91 5.75 -28.16
C PRO A 430 23.73 4.59 -27.57
N ALA A 431 24.87 4.88 -26.93
CA ALA A 431 25.68 3.89 -26.23
C ALA A 431 25.01 3.34 -24.95
N GLU A 432 24.09 4.07 -24.32
CA GLU A 432 23.32 3.59 -23.15
C GLU A 432 22.42 2.41 -23.52
N LEU A 433 21.92 2.37 -24.76
CA LEU A 433 21.21 1.19 -25.27
C LEU A 433 22.14 -0.01 -25.47
N ARG A 434 23.46 0.20 -25.61
CA ARG A 434 24.46 -0.87 -25.66
C ARG A 434 24.99 -1.25 -24.27
N GLY A 435 24.83 -0.35 -23.30
CA GLY A 435 25.13 -0.50 -21.88
C GLY A 435 24.08 -1.35 -21.15
N PRO A 436 23.66 -1.01 -19.93
CA PRO A 436 23.26 -1.99 -18.93
C PRO A 436 21.87 -2.60 -19.18
N ILE A 437 21.80 -3.59 -20.08
CA ILE A 437 20.62 -4.44 -20.26
C ILE A 437 20.17 -5.05 -18.92
N ASP A 438 21.11 -5.27 -18.01
CA ASP A 438 20.86 -5.75 -16.65
C ASP A 438 20.10 -4.73 -15.81
N GLU A 439 20.43 -3.44 -15.87
CA GLU A 439 19.69 -2.38 -15.16
C GLU A 439 18.29 -2.18 -15.77
N ILE A 440 18.16 -2.20 -17.10
CA ILE A 440 16.85 -2.11 -17.78
C ILE A 440 15.97 -3.30 -17.38
N ARG A 441 16.57 -4.51 -17.38
CA ARG A 441 15.94 -5.75 -16.95
C ARG A 441 15.50 -5.65 -15.50
N GLU A 442 16.37 -5.25 -14.59
CA GLU A 442 16.05 -5.07 -13.17
C GLU A 442 14.87 -4.09 -12.98
N GLN A 443 14.88 -2.94 -13.65
CA GLN A 443 13.77 -1.97 -13.56
C GLN A 443 12.46 -2.55 -14.13
N TYR A 444 12.53 -3.30 -15.22
CA TYR A 444 11.36 -3.93 -15.83
C TYR A 444 10.79 -5.05 -14.94
N ILE A 445 11.65 -5.92 -14.41
CA ILE A 445 11.26 -6.98 -13.48
C ILE A 445 10.66 -6.39 -12.21
N ASN A 446 11.34 -5.43 -11.58
CA ASN A 446 10.82 -4.77 -10.38
C ASN A 446 9.44 -4.14 -10.63
N LYS A 447 9.24 -3.50 -11.79
CA LYS A 447 7.93 -2.97 -12.17
C LYS A 447 6.88 -4.06 -12.37
N GLU A 448 7.16 -5.08 -13.16
CA GLU A 448 6.14 -6.05 -13.57
C GLU A 448 5.91 -7.16 -12.53
N LEU A 449 6.93 -7.56 -11.79
CA LEU A 449 6.89 -8.58 -10.74
C LEU A 449 6.51 -7.96 -9.41
N GLU A 450 7.38 -7.12 -8.82
CA GLU A 450 7.19 -6.60 -7.47
C GLU A 450 6.00 -5.64 -7.39
N VAL A 451 5.92 -4.67 -8.30
CA VAL A 451 4.82 -3.70 -8.31
C VAL A 451 3.57 -4.27 -9.00
N GLY A 452 3.74 -4.97 -10.12
CA GLY A 452 2.63 -5.50 -10.92
C GLY A 452 2.00 -6.75 -10.32
N LEU A 453 2.71 -7.87 -10.39
CA LEU A 453 2.18 -9.20 -10.04
C LEU A 453 1.96 -9.38 -8.53
N LEU A 454 2.96 -9.05 -7.70
CA LEU A 454 2.92 -9.34 -6.26
C LEU A 454 1.89 -8.49 -5.51
N THR A 455 1.50 -7.34 -6.06
CA THR A 455 0.42 -6.50 -5.54
C THR A 455 -0.90 -6.63 -6.32
N HIS A 456 -0.96 -7.54 -7.30
CA HIS A 456 -2.12 -7.69 -8.17
C HIS A 456 -3.35 -8.13 -7.36
N ARG A 457 -4.46 -7.40 -7.48
CA ARG A 457 -5.71 -7.67 -6.73
C ARG A 457 -6.57 -8.77 -7.34
N GLY A 458 -6.29 -9.12 -8.59
CA GLY A 458 -7.04 -10.12 -9.34
C GLY A 458 -6.75 -11.57 -8.96
N PHE A 459 -5.83 -11.83 -8.03
CA PHE A 459 -5.60 -13.14 -7.45
C PHE A 459 -4.96 -12.95 -6.08
N ASP A 460 -5.59 -13.46 -5.02
CA ASP A 460 -5.02 -13.47 -3.67
C ASP A 460 -4.79 -14.93 -3.24
N PRO A 461 -3.54 -15.43 -3.29
CA PRO A 461 -3.26 -16.84 -2.99
C PRO A 461 -3.71 -17.25 -1.60
N VAL A 462 -3.48 -16.42 -0.58
CA VAL A 462 -3.82 -16.76 0.81
C VAL A 462 -5.34 -16.89 0.97
N GLY A 463 -6.11 -15.93 0.45
CA GLY A 463 -7.57 -16.01 0.48
C GLY A 463 -8.11 -17.20 -0.32
N SER A 464 -7.48 -17.52 -1.46
CA SER A 464 -7.87 -18.65 -2.31
C SER A 464 -7.68 -20.00 -1.61
N LEU A 465 -6.60 -20.17 -0.85
CA LEU A 465 -6.36 -21.38 -0.05
C LEU A 465 -7.37 -21.56 1.06
N ILE A 466 -7.74 -20.48 1.76
CA ILE A 466 -8.74 -20.54 2.83
C ILE A 466 -10.10 -20.94 2.24
N ILE A 467 -10.50 -20.32 1.13
CA ILE A 467 -11.77 -20.62 0.44
C ILE A 467 -11.81 -22.09 0.00
N GLU A 468 -10.73 -22.55 -0.65
CA GLU A 468 -10.64 -23.93 -1.11
C GLU A 468 -10.71 -24.94 0.03
N ALA A 469 -9.98 -24.72 1.12
CA ALA A 469 -10.01 -25.60 2.27
C ALA A 469 -11.38 -25.62 2.97
N LEU A 470 -12.12 -24.50 2.97
CA LEU A 470 -13.50 -24.46 3.46
C LEU A 470 -14.43 -25.28 2.57
N GLU A 471 -14.30 -25.16 1.25
CA GLU A 471 -15.11 -25.92 0.29
C GLU A 471 -14.84 -27.44 0.38
N GLU A 472 -13.58 -27.85 0.49
CA GLU A 472 -13.18 -29.25 0.70
C GLU A 472 -13.74 -29.83 2.01
N ALA A 473 -13.85 -28.98 3.04
CA ALA A 473 -14.46 -29.34 4.32
C ALA A 473 -16.01 -29.26 4.32
N GLY A 474 -16.64 -28.91 3.18
CA GLY A 474 -18.09 -28.77 3.07
C GLY A 474 -18.67 -27.58 3.84
N LEU A 475 -17.86 -26.55 4.14
CA LEU A 475 -18.27 -25.37 4.88
C LEU A 475 -18.70 -24.24 3.92
N SER A 476 -19.92 -23.75 4.09
CA SER A 476 -20.40 -22.56 3.37
C SER A 476 -19.61 -21.33 3.80
N HIS A 477 -19.28 -20.46 2.85
CA HIS A 477 -18.58 -19.23 3.12
C HIS A 477 -19.13 -18.07 2.28
N GLN A 478 -18.98 -16.84 2.77
CA GLN A 478 -19.34 -15.63 2.04
C GLN A 478 -18.39 -14.49 2.40
N LEU A 479 -18.09 -13.62 1.44
CA LEU A 479 -17.40 -12.36 1.75
C LEU A 479 -18.41 -11.38 2.34
N GLU A 480 -18.15 -10.92 3.56
CA GLU A 480 -18.98 -9.98 4.28
C GLU A 480 -18.21 -8.68 4.54
N THR A 481 -18.84 -7.53 4.31
CA THR A 481 -18.26 -6.23 4.65
C THR A 481 -18.78 -5.81 6.01
N CYS A 482 -17.94 -5.94 7.04
CA CYS A 482 -18.28 -5.64 8.42
C CYS A 482 -17.91 -4.18 8.75
N PRO A 483 -18.89 -3.31 9.03
CA PRO A 483 -18.58 -1.98 9.53
C PRO A 483 -18.01 -2.05 10.95
N GLY A 484 -17.03 -1.18 11.21
CA GLY A 484 -16.53 -0.99 12.56
C GLY A 484 -17.48 -0.14 13.41
N ILE A 485 -17.42 -0.29 14.72
CA ILE A 485 -18.25 0.43 15.69
C ILE A 485 -18.23 1.95 15.50
N PHE A 486 -17.07 2.53 15.16
CA PHE A 486 -16.94 3.96 14.92
C PHE A 486 -17.72 4.41 13.67
N ALA A 487 -17.76 3.57 12.63
CA ALA A 487 -18.55 3.83 11.44
C ALA A 487 -20.05 3.65 11.71
N GLU A 488 -20.44 2.65 12.52
CA GLU A 488 -21.83 2.49 12.97
C GLU A 488 -22.30 3.71 13.79
N ARG A 489 -21.49 4.17 14.75
CA ARG A 489 -21.75 5.38 15.54
C ARG A 489 -21.92 6.62 14.66
N ALA A 490 -21.01 6.83 13.70
CA ALA A 490 -21.07 7.97 12.79
C ALA A 490 -22.31 7.93 11.85
N ARG A 491 -22.78 6.73 11.47
CA ARG A 491 -24.01 6.56 10.68
C ARG A 491 -25.26 6.93 11.46
N CYS A 492 -25.29 6.65 12.76
CA CYS A 492 -26.43 6.99 13.61
C CYS A 492 -26.66 8.51 13.66
N ASP A 493 -25.59 9.30 13.54
CA ASP A 493 -25.66 10.76 13.43
C ASP A 493 -25.94 11.26 12.00
N GLY A 494 -26.11 10.37 11.02
CA GLY A 494 -26.27 10.73 9.61
C GLY A 494 -25.02 11.35 8.98
N ARG A 495 -23.84 11.24 9.62
CA ARG A 495 -22.61 11.92 9.17
C ARG A 495 -21.92 11.26 7.98
N ILE A 496 -22.15 9.96 7.76
CA ILE A 496 -21.56 9.22 6.65
C ILE A 496 -22.62 8.56 5.79
N SER A 497 -22.41 8.59 4.48
CA SER A 497 -23.35 8.01 3.50
C SER A 497 -22.83 6.71 2.89
N ASN A 498 -21.51 6.52 2.83
CA ASN A 498 -20.91 5.33 2.23
C ASN A 498 -20.81 4.19 3.25
N GLN A 499 -21.53 3.10 2.97
CA GLN A 499 -21.52 1.89 3.81
C GLN A 499 -20.15 1.18 3.87
N ARG A 500 -19.22 1.49 2.96
CA ARG A 500 -17.88 0.87 2.94
C ARG A 500 -16.85 1.65 3.75
N SER A 501 -17.10 2.91 4.05
CA SER A 501 -16.18 3.74 4.84
C SER A 501 -16.08 3.18 6.28
N GLY A 502 -14.85 3.02 6.78
CA GLY A 502 -14.60 2.42 8.10
C GLY A 502 -15.06 0.96 8.25
N SER A 503 -15.07 0.20 7.15
CA SER A 503 -15.45 -1.22 7.14
C SER A 503 -14.30 -2.12 6.73
N THR A 504 -14.35 -3.39 7.15
CA THR A 504 -13.39 -4.44 6.73
C THR A 504 -14.15 -5.56 6.04
N THR A 505 -13.67 -5.98 4.87
CA THR A 505 -14.19 -7.17 4.18
C THR A 505 -13.51 -8.40 4.75
N LEU A 506 -14.31 -9.37 5.19
CA LEU A 506 -13.90 -10.60 5.88
C LEU A 506 -14.58 -11.79 5.21
N LEU A 507 -14.04 -12.99 5.39
CA LEU A 507 -14.71 -14.22 5.01
C LEU A 507 -15.53 -14.73 6.20
N ARG A 508 -16.85 -14.78 6.06
CA ARG A 508 -17.73 -15.37 7.06
C ARG A 508 -17.97 -16.85 6.76
N THR A 509 -17.87 -17.66 7.79
CA THR A 509 -18.25 -19.08 7.78
C THR A 509 -18.80 -19.43 9.16
N LYS A 510 -20.05 -19.93 9.22
CA LYS A 510 -20.82 -20.05 10.47
C LYS A 510 -20.81 -18.72 11.27
N ASN A 511 -20.48 -18.78 12.56
CA ASN A 511 -20.34 -17.64 13.47
C ASN A 511 -18.88 -17.14 13.56
N THR A 512 -18.05 -17.42 12.55
CA THR A 512 -16.64 -17.01 12.53
C THR A 512 -16.38 -16.04 11.39
N LEU A 513 -15.63 -14.96 11.69
CA LEU A 513 -15.09 -14.04 10.69
C LEU A 513 -13.59 -14.26 10.53
N VAL A 514 -13.15 -14.55 9.31
CA VAL A 514 -11.74 -14.79 8.97
C VAL A 514 -11.21 -13.61 8.16
N ASN A 515 -10.13 -13.01 8.62
CA ASN A 515 -9.33 -12.05 7.87
C ASN A 515 -8.02 -12.69 7.42
N TRP A 516 -7.39 -12.15 6.39
CA TRP A 516 -6.05 -12.57 5.98
C TRP A 516 -5.22 -11.39 5.50
N GLN A 517 -3.93 -11.42 5.81
CA GLN A 517 -3.02 -10.33 5.44
C GLN A 517 -1.59 -10.82 5.22
N SER A 518 -1.04 -10.48 4.05
CA SER A 518 0.38 -10.62 3.79
C SER A 518 1.14 -9.33 4.10
N ALA A 519 2.30 -9.40 4.75
CA ALA A 519 3.22 -8.28 4.98
C ALA A 519 4.68 -8.76 5.04
N HIS A 520 5.59 -8.07 4.36
CA HIS A 520 7.01 -8.41 4.33
C HIS A 520 7.87 -7.24 4.78
N ASP A 521 9.00 -7.56 5.39
CA ASP A 521 10.05 -6.63 5.80
C ASP A 521 9.51 -5.46 6.62
N SER A 522 9.86 -4.22 6.25
CA SER A 522 9.50 -2.99 6.97
C SER A 522 8.00 -2.67 6.97
N HIS A 523 7.17 -3.42 6.24
CA HIS A 523 5.73 -3.19 6.18
C HIS A 523 4.92 -3.91 7.26
N THR A 524 5.53 -4.82 8.04
CA THR A 524 4.82 -5.57 9.09
C THR A 524 4.31 -4.64 10.19
N ASN A 525 5.11 -3.68 10.66
CA ASN A 525 4.69 -2.70 11.66
C ASN A 525 3.47 -1.88 11.20
N ASP A 526 3.54 -1.36 9.99
CA ASP A 526 2.46 -0.60 9.36
C ASP A 526 1.15 -1.41 9.26
N LYS A 527 1.27 -2.71 8.95
CA LYS A 527 0.15 -3.63 8.80
C LYS A 527 -0.38 -4.13 10.13
N ARG A 528 0.48 -4.35 11.11
CA ARG A 528 0.11 -4.63 12.51
C ARG A 528 -0.78 -3.52 13.03
N LYS A 529 -0.34 -2.25 12.93
CA LYS A 529 -1.14 -1.08 13.35
C LYS A 529 -2.54 -1.07 12.70
N GLU A 530 -2.58 -1.26 11.38
CA GLU A 530 -3.83 -1.33 10.62
C GLU A 530 -4.75 -2.47 11.11
N LEU A 531 -4.22 -3.67 11.29
CA LEU A 531 -5.00 -4.84 11.71
C LEU A 531 -5.47 -4.73 13.16
N CYS A 532 -4.68 -4.17 14.07
CA CYS A 532 -5.09 -3.87 15.45
C CYS A 532 -6.28 -2.89 15.47
N GLY A 533 -6.22 -1.83 14.66
CA GLY A 533 -7.33 -0.88 14.53
C GLY A 533 -8.57 -1.52 13.94
N ARG A 534 -8.41 -2.35 12.89
CA ARG A 534 -9.54 -3.05 12.24
C ARG A 534 -10.26 -3.98 13.20
N ILE A 535 -9.55 -4.89 13.87
CA ILE A 535 -10.18 -5.87 14.76
C ILE A 535 -10.89 -5.19 15.92
N SER A 536 -10.27 -4.15 16.46
CA SER A 536 -10.86 -3.39 17.55
C SER A 536 -12.17 -2.73 17.13
N ALA A 537 -12.23 -2.23 15.89
CA ALA A 537 -13.43 -1.63 15.35
C ALA A 537 -14.55 -2.67 15.07
N ILE A 538 -14.23 -3.81 14.46
CA ILE A 538 -15.25 -4.77 13.97
C ILE A 538 -15.74 -5.75 15.04
N ARG A 539 -15.05 -5.88 16.18
CA ARG A 539 -15.43 -6.82 17.25
C ARG A 539 -16.73 -6.42 17.96
N TYR A 540 -17.06 -5.14 17.90
CA TYR A 540 -18.19 -4.56 18.60
C TYR A 540 -19.16 -3.89 17.63
N SER A 541 -20.37 -3.65 18.14
CA SER A 541 -21.42 -2.92 17.46
C SER A 541 -21.98 -1.80 18.31
N TRP A 542 -22.41 -0.73 17.65
CA TRP A 542 -23.08 0.40 18.29
C TRP A 542 -24.59 0.13 18.34
N ASN A 543 -25.17 0.10 19.54
CA ASN A 543 -26.63 0.08 19.70
C ASN A 543 -27.15 1.52 19.79
N PRO A 544 -27.86 2.05 18.76
CA PRO A 544 -28.37 3.42 18.79
C PRO A 544 -29.51 3.64 19.77
N VAL A 545 -30.26 2.60 20.15
CA VAL A 545 -31.41 2.71 21.07
C VAL A 545 -30.92 2.88 22.50
N GLU A 546 -29.89 2.14 22.86
CA GLU A 546 -29.32 2.14 24.21
C GLU A 546 -28.11 3.09 24.33
N SER A 547 -27.69 3.72 23.22
CA SER A 547 -26.48 4.55 23.09
C SER A 547 -25.26 3.90 23.73
N ARG A 548 -25.06 2.60 23.48
CA ARG A 548 -23.95 1.84 24.06
C ARG A 548 -23.31 0.86 23.09
N CYS A 549 -22.06 0.56 23.37
CA CYS A 549 -21.29 -0.49 22.71
C CYS A 549 -21.73 -1.89 23.19
N THR A 550 -21.87 -2.83 22.26
CA THR A 550 -22.19 -4.23 22.53
C THR A 550 -21.29 -5.17 21.73
N LYS A 551 -21.21 -6.44 22.12
CA LYS A 551 -20.54 -7.47 21.31
C LYS A 551 -21.26 -7.67 19.98
N LYS A 552 -20.52 -7.93 18.91
CA LYS A 552 -21.11 -8.22 17.59
C LYS A 552 -22.02 -9.45 17.70
N GLU A 553 -23.28 -9.30 17.33
CA GLU A 553 -24.25 -10.39 17.40
C GLU A 553 -23.96 -11.46 16.33
N GLY A 554 -24.12 -12.74 16.71
CA GLY A 554 -23.96 -13.88 15.81
C GLY A 554 -22.52 -14.17 15.38
N ILE A 555 -21.54 -13.52 16.00
CA ILE A 555 -20.11 -13.78 15.78
C ILE A 555 -19.47 -14.25 17.09
N ASP A 556 -18.99 -15.48 17.09
CA ASP A 556 -18.33 -16.12 18.22
C ASP A 556 -16.81 -15.94 18.18
N LYS A 557 -16.24 -15.83 16.96
CA LYS A 557 -14.79 -15.84 16.77
C LYS A 557 -14.32 -14.95 15.61
N PHE A 558 -13.19 -14.28 15.82
CA PHE A 558 -12.43 -13.55 14.82
C PHE A 558 -11.06 -14.19 14.63
N ILE A 559 -10.81 -14.73 13.44
CA ILE A 559 -9.56 -15.40 13.07
C ILE A 559 -8.75 -14.51 12.12
N LEU A 560 -7.43 -14.49 12.28
CA LEU A 560 -6.50 -13.85 11.36
C LEU A 560 -5.53 -14.87 10.75
N VAL A 561 -5.43 -14.90 9.43
CA VAL A 561 -4.38 -15.64 8.72
C VAL A 561 -3.29 -14.67 8.28
N VAL A 562 -2.07 -14.82 8.80
CA VAL A 562 -0.93 -13.96 8.49
C VAL A 562 0.04 -14.65 7.53
N ASP A 563 0.56 -13.89 6.58
CA ASP A 563 1.59 -14.37 5.65
C ASP A 563 2.73 -13.34 5.55
N GLY A 564 3.96 -13.80 5.38
CA GLY A 564 5.15 -12.97 5.34
C GLY A 564 6.03 -13.10 6.58
N THR A 565 6.73 -12.02 6.93
CA THR A 565 7.85 -12.03 7.90
C THR A 565 7.45 -11.42 9.24
N TRP A 566 6.33 -11.87 9.80
CA TRP A 566 5.79 -11.36 11.07
C TRP A 566 6.64 -11.83 12.24
N CYS A 567 7.02 -10.91 13.13
CA CYS A 567 7.76 -11.27 14.34
C CYS A 567 6.83 -11.57 15.51
N GLU A 568 7.36 -12.20 16.56
CA GLU A 568 6.61 -12.57 17.76
C GLU A 568 5.89 -11.37 18.41
N ALA A 569 6.58 -10.22 18.47
CA ALA A 569 6.00 -8.99 19.01
C ALA A 569 4.81 -8.49 18.16
N ASP A 570 4.82 -8.73 16.85
CA ASP A 570 3.70 -8.37 15.99
C ASP A 570 2.49 -9.27 16.25
N LEU A 571 2.70 -10.59 16.35
CA LEU A 571 1.65 -11.56 16.65
C LEU A 571 1.04 -11.31 18.03
N GLN A 572 1.87 -10.99 19.03
CA GLN A 572 1.42 -10.68 20.37
C GLN A 572 0.53 -9.44 20.40
N ALA A 573 0.93 -8.38 19.69
CA ALA A 573 0.12 -7.17 19.57
C ALA A 573 -1.23 -7.46 18.89
N LEU A 574 -1.23 -8.27 17.82
CA LEU A 574 -2.45 -8.66 17.11
C LEU A 574 -3.40 -9.48 18.00
N ALA A 575 -2.90 -10.53 18.65
CA ALA A 575 -3.69 -11.37 19.56
C ALA A 575 -4.27 -10.52 20.71
N ALA A 576 -3.45 -9.65 21.28
CA ALA A 576 -3.87 -8.81 22.39
C ALA A 576 -4.81 -7.67 21.95
N SER A 577 -4.82 -7.27 20.67
CA SER A 577 -5.73 -6.24 20.13
C SER A 577 -7.16 -6.74 19.90
N GLY A 578 -7.36 -8.06 19.89
CA GLY A 578 -8.69 -8.62 19.70
C GLY A 578 -8.77 -9.73 18.66
N TRP A 579 -7.69 -10.30 18.12
CA TRP A 579 -7.82 -11.50 17.28
C TRP A 579 -7.87 -12.72 18.19
N ASP A 580 -8.92 -13.56 18.08
CA ASP A 580 -9.08 -14.72 18.99
C ASP A 580 -8.08 -15.83 18.68
N GLU A 581 -7.78 -16.03 17.39
CA GLU A 581 -6.82 -17.02 16.91
C GLU A 581 -6.08 -16.48 15.68
N ILE A 582 -4.77 -16.73 15.62
CA ILE A 582 -3.92 -16.39 14.49
C ILE A 582 -3.36 -17.69 13.89
N TYR A 583 -3.26 -17.76 12.56
CA TYR A 583 -2.72 -18.90 11.83
C TYR A 583 -1.82 -18.43 10.68
N TYR A 584 -0.90 -19.28 10.26
CA TYR A 584 -0.21 -19.17 8.98
C TYR A 584 -0.94 -19.94 7.87
N PRO A 585 -0.68 -19.69 6.57
CA PRO A 585 -1.44 -20.31 5.50
C PRO A 585 -1.11 -21.81 5.33
N ASP A 586 0.05 -22.27 5.80
CA ASP A 586 0.39 -23.69 5.92
C ASP A 586 -0.32 -24.38 7.11
N GLU A 587 -1.01 -23.63 7.96
CA GLU A 587 -1.82 -24.12 9.08
C GLU A 587 -3.33 -24.13 8.77
N VAL A 588 -3.73 -23.92 7.51
CA VAL A 588 -5.16 -23.83 7.12
C VAL A 588 -5.96 -25.06 7.54
N ALA A 589 -5.39 -26.26 7.51
CA ALA A 589 -6.07 -27.46 8.01
C ALA A 589 -6.40 -27.41 9.51
N ILE A 590 -5.59 -26.72 10.33
CA ILE A 590 -5.84 -26.48 11.75
C ILE A 590 -6.94 -25.42 11.91
N LEU A 591 -6.87 -24.34 11.12
CA LEU A 591 -7.91 -23.31 11.07
C LEU A 591 -9.29 -23.92 10.79
N ILE A 592 -9.41 -24.83 9.81
CA ILE A 592 -10.69 -25.49 9.49
C ILE A 592 -11.24 -26.24 10.71
N LYS A 593 -10.39 -26.98 11.44
CA LYS A 593 -10.79 -27.67 12.66
C LYS A 593 -11.23 -26.72 13.77
N ALA A 594 -10.73 -25.49 13.80
CA ALA A 594 -11.11 -24.49 14.77
C ALA A 594 -12.44 -23.76 14.43
N ILE A 595 -12.93 -23.91 13.19
CA ILE A 595 -14.21 -23.38 12.70
C ILE A 595 -15.33 -24.42 12.82
N VAL A 596 -15.00 -25.70 12.62
CA VAL A 596 -15.95 -26.81 12.77
C VAL A 596 -16.45 -26.89 14.21
#